data_AF-A0A8J3I975-F1
#
_entry.id   AF-A0A8J3I975-F1
#
_cell.length_a   1.000
_cell.length_b   1.000
_cell.length_c   1.000
_cell.angle_alpha   90.00
_cell.angle_beta   90.00
_cell.angle_gamma   90.00
#
_symmetry.space_group_name_H-M   'P 1'
#
loop_
_entity.id
_entity.type
_entity.pdbx_description
1 polymer ?
#
loop_
_entity_poly.entity_id
_entity_poly.type
_entity_poly.pdbx_seq_one_letter_code
_entity_poly.pdbx_strand_id
1 'polypeptide(L)'
;MMFSEVFIALVAGLAGTTLMTGMMLGGTRAGLPAIDVHGILGYITRPDRRTALGYVMHWALGAGFAIPYVIAFKIFPGSPALLGAAFGVVHWLLVGGMFALAPMVHAGMRAGTVKEAGAYMMKSLGVMGFFGGLIGHIVFGVTVGLIYSLLR
;
A
#
# COMPACT_ATOMS: atom_id res chain seq x y z
N MET A 1 2.41 17.85 22.18
CA MET A 1 2.09 16.62 22.93
C MET A 1 3.01 15.55 22.39
N MET A 2 3.77 14.85 23.23
CA MET A 2 4.72 13.83 22.77
C MET A 2 4.00 12.47 22.73
N PHE A 3 3.60 12.03 21.53
CA PHE A 3 2.97 10.73 21.34
C PHE A 3 4.04 9.62 21.27
N SER A 4 3.65 8.37 21.49
CA SER A 4 4.57 7.25 21.28
C SER A 4 4.87 7.07 19.79
N GLU A 5 6.09 6.64 19.47
CA GLU A 5 6.52 6.40 18.07
C GLU A 5 5.62 5.41 17.33
N VAL A 6 5.16 4.39 18.05
CA VAL A 6 4.20 3.40 17.52
C VAL A 6 2.87 4.08 17.20
N PHE A 7 2.36 4.93 18.08
CA PHE A 7 1.12 5.67 17.82
C PHE A 7 1.27 6.58 16.59
N ILE A 8 2.37 7.32 16.48
CA ILE A 8 2.67 8.18 15.33
C ILE A 8 2.71 7.34 14.05
N ALA A 9 3.41 6.20 14.04
CA ALA A 9 3.46 5.29 12.91
C ALA A 9 2.07 4.80 12.49
N LEU A 10 1.24 4.38 13.45
CA LEU A 10 -0.11 3.89 13.16
C LEU A 10 -0.99 4.97 12.55
N VAL A 11 -1.02 6.18 13.13
CA VAL A 11 -1.79 7.31 12.58
C VAL A 11 -1.29 7.67 11.18
N ALA A 12 0.02 7.75 11.01
CA ALA A 12 0.67 8.06 9.74
C ALA A 12 0.35 7.03 8.66
N GLY A 13 0.44 5.74 8.98
CA GLY A 13 0.14 4.64 8.06
C GLY A 13 -1.33 4.60 7.66
N LEU A 14 -2.25 4.82 8.60
CA LEU A 14 -3.69 4.93 8.31
C LEU A 14 -3.99 6.11 7.38
N ALA A 15 -3.38 7.27 7.63
CA ALA A 15 -3.54 8.45 6.78
C ALA A 15 -2.98 8.23 5.36
N GLY A 16 -1.75 7.72 5.25
CA GLY A 16 -1.12 7.41 3.96
C GLY A 16 -1.94 6.40 3.15
N THR A 17 -2.45 5.35 3.80
CA THR A 17 -3.29 4.33 3.15
C THR A 17 -4.62 4.89 2.68
N THR A 18 -5.20 5.81 3.46
CA THR A 18 -6.43 6.50 3.10
C THR A 18 -6.21 7.36 1.84
N LEU A 19 -5.08 8.08 1.74
CA LEU A 19 -4.74 8.85 0.54
C LEU A 19 -4.52 7.95 -0.67
N MET A 20 -3.76 6.86 -0.53
CA MET A 20 -3.59 5.88 -1.62
C MET A 20 -4.93 5.31 -2.09
N THR A 21 -5.81 4.94 -1.15
CA THR A 21 -7.15 4.45 -1.45
C THR A 21 -7.97 5.50 -2.19
N GLY A 22 -7.89 6.76 -1.76
CA GLY A 22 -8.50 7.88 -2.46
C GLY A 22 -8.01 8.01 -3.90
N MET A 23 -6.69 7.86 -4.14
CA MET A 23 -6.11 7.89 -5.48
C MET A 23 -6.61 6.74 -6.37
N MET A 24 -6.70 5.52 -5.84
CA MET A 24 -7.23 4.37 -6.59
C MET A 24 -8.69 4.57 -6.99
N LEU A 25 -9.51 5.03 -6.04
CA LEU A 25 -10.92 5.32 -6.27
C LEU A 25 -11.10 6.51 -7.23
N GLY A 26 -10.26 7.53 -7.11
CA GLY A 26 -10.22 8.68 -8.02
C GLY A 26 -9.85 8.29 -9.44
N GLY A 27 -8.79 7.48 -9.61
CA GLY A 27 -8.36 6.98 -10.91
C GLY A 27 -9.45 6.14 -11.59
N THR A 28 -10.12 5.27 -10.83
CA THR A 28 -11.25 4.48 -11.34
C THR A 28 -12.39 5.38 -11.83
N ARG A 29 -12.74 6.43 -11.06
CA ARG A 29 -13.76 7.40 -11.46
C ARG A 29 -13.35 8.23 -12.68
N ALA A 30 -12.06 8.42 -12.90
CA ALA A 30 -11.51 9.08 -14.08
C ALA A 30 -11.39 8.15 -15.32
N GLY A 31 -11.87 6.90 -15.24
CA GLY A 31 -11.82 5.93 -16.34
C GLY A 31 -10.46 5.23 -16.51
N LEU A 32 -9.52 5.42 -15.58
CA LEU A 32 -8.29 4.65 -15.57
C LEU A 32 -8.57 3.20 -15.14
N PRO A 33 -7.78 2.22 -15.61
CA PRO A 33 -7.90 0.83 -15.14
C PRO A 33 -7.87 0.76 -13.61
N ALA A 34 -8.93 0.18 -13.04
CA ALA A 34 -9.11 0.15 -11.60
C ALA A 34 -8.04 -0.76 -10.95
N ILE A 35 -7.19 -0.16 -10.11
CA ILE A 35 -6.39 -0.93 -9.15
C ILE A 35 -7.31 -1.23 -7.96
N ASP A 36 -8.08 -2.32 -8.01
CA ASP A 36 -8.96 -2.70 -6.90
C ASP A 36 -8.22 -3.59 -5.89
N VAL A 37 -7.25 -3.02 -5.16
CA VAL A 37 -6.50 -3.73 -4.10
C VAL A 37 -7.45 -4.32 -3.06
N HIS A 38 -8.52 -3.60 -2.72
CA HIS A 38 -9.55 -4.07 -1.78
C HIS A 38 -10.32 -5.28 -2.32
N GLY A 39 -10.59 -5.29 -3.63
CA GLY A 39 -11.16 -6.43 -4.33
C GLY A 39 -10.24 -7.62 -4.21
N ILE A 40 -8.99 -7.46 -4.64
CA ILE A 40 -7.93 -8.46 -4.54
C ILE A 40 -7.88 -9.03 -3.11
N LEU A 41 -7.60 -8.20 -2.10
CA LEU A 41 -7.54 -8.66 -0.72
C LEU A 41 -8.85 -9.27 -0.21
N GLY A 42 -10.00 -8.81 -0.71
CA GLY A 42 -11.32 -9.34 -0.33
C GLY A 42 -11.58 -10.78 -0.77
N TYR A 43 -10.86 -11.28 -1.78
CA TYR A 43 -10.93 -12.65 -2.29
C TYR A 43 -9.81 -13.56 -1.76
N ILE A 44 -8.98 -13.07 -0.83
CA ILE A 44 -7.81 -13.82 -0.36
C ILE A 44 -8.22 -15.11 0.37
N THR A 45 -9.31 -15.07 1.15
CA THR A 45 -9.82 -16.20 1.93
C THR A 45 -11.00 -16.93 1.30
N ARG A 46 -11.72 -16.28 0.36
CA ARG A 46 -12.91 -16.84 -0.29
C ARG A 46 -12.81 -16.67 -1.80
N PRO A 47 -12.88 -17.76 -2.58
CA PRO A 47 -12.74 -17.69 -4.03
C PRO A 47 -13.98 -17.13 -4.73
N ASP A 48 -15.16 -17.31 -4.15
CA ASP A 48 -16.47 -17.06 -4.76
C ASP A 48 -17.00 -15.64 -4.51
N ARG A 49 -16.52 -14.95 -3.47
CA ARG A 49 -17.02 -13.62 -3.10
C ARG A 49 -15.96 -12.71 -2.51
N ARG A 50 -16.05 -11.43 -2.86
CA ARG A 50 -15.34 -10.35 -2.19
C ARG A 50 -15.86 -10.17 -0.77
N THR A 51 -14.95 -10.02 0.18
CA THR A 51 -15.28 -9.75 1.57
C THR A 51 -14.86 -8.33 1.97
N ALA A 52 -15.55 -7.74 2.95
CA ALA A 52 -15.16 -6.46 3.55
C ALA A 52 -13.79 -6.51 4.23
N LEU A 53 -13.28 -7.72 4.51
CA LEU A 53 -11.94 -7.97 5.04
C LEU A 53 -10.86 -7.34 4.15
N GLY A 54 -11.06 -7.24 2.83
CA GLY A 54 -10.08 -6.61 1.94
C GLY A 54 -9.81 -5.14 2.29
N TYR A 55 -10.83 -4.40 2.73
CA TYR A 55 -10.66 -3.06 3.27
C TYR A 55 -9.89 -3.11 4.59
N VAL A 56 -10.35 -3.88 5.57
CA VAL A 56 -9.67 -3.96 6.88
C VAL A 56 -8.19 -4.35 6.75
N MET A 57 -7.88 -5.31 5.88
CA MET A 57 -6.50 -5.74 5.62
C MET A 57 -5.66 -4.64 5.01
N HIS A 58 -6.17 -3.86 4.05
CA HIS A 58 -5.39 -2.80 3.41
C HIS A 58 -4.95 -1.74 4.43
N TRP A 59 -5.86 -1.29 5.30
CA TRP A 59 -5.54 -0.32 6.34
C TRP A 59 -4.66 -0.91 7.44
N ALA A 60 -4.90 -2.17 7.85
CA ALA A 60 -4.06 -2.83 8.83
C ALA A 60 -2.61 -3.02 8.34
N LEU A 61 -2.44 -3.44 7.09
CA LEU A 61 -1.14 -3.55 6.42
C LEU A 61 -0.47 -2.17 6.35
N GLY A 62 -1.19 -1.14 5.91
CA GLY A 62 -0.67 0.21 5.85
C GLY A 62 -0.20 0.77 7.19
N ALA A 63 -0.98 0.54 8.26
CA ALA A 63 -0.58 0.90 9.62
C ALA A 63 0.68 0.15 10.07
N GLY A 64 0.76 -1.16 9.80
CA GLY A 64 1.93 -1.97 10.11
C GLY A 64 3.18 -1.57 9.33
N PHE A 65 3.03 -1.31 8.02
CA PHE A 65 4.14 -0.92 7.14
C PHE A 65 4.72 0.46 7.44
N ALA A 66 3.99 1.34 8.15
CA ALA A 66 4.53 2.63 8.58
C ALA A 66 5.53 2.52 9.76
N ILE A 67 5.49 1.43 10.54
CA ILE A 67 6.43 1.22 11.66
C ILE A 67 7.90 1.23 11.20
N PRO A 68 8.32 0.45 10.19
CA PRO A 68 9.72 0.49 9.72
C PRO A 68 10.13 1.86 9.15
N TYR A 69 9.21 2.69 8.67
CA TYR A 69 9.52 4.06 8.22
C TYR A 69 9.95 4.93 9.39
N VAL A 70 9.18 4.91 10.49
CA VAL A 70 9.52 5.69 11.69
C VAL A 70 10.86 5.24 12.27
N ILE A 71 11.15 3.94 12.26
CA ILE A 71 12.47 3.42 12.64
C ILE A 71 13.56 4.00 11.73
N ALA A 72 13.35 3.98 10.42
CA ALA A 72 14.32 4.52 9.46
C ALA A 72 14.59 6.01 9.66
N PHE A 73 13.56 6.83 9.93
CA PHE A 73 13.73 8.27 10.15
C PHE A 73 14.56 8.62 11.39
N LYS A 74 14.72 7.68 12.32
CA LYS A 74 15.59 7.85 13.50
C LYS A 74 17.04 7.50 13.20
N ILE A 75 17.27 6.60 12.25
CA ILE A 75 18.60 6.09 11.89
C ILE A 75 19.25 7.00 10.86
N PHE A 76 18.48 7.44 9.86
CA PHE A 76 18.99 8.23 8.76
C PHE A 76 18.76 9.73 9.01
N PRO A 77 19.80 10.57 8.92
CA PRO A 77 19.64 12.02 8.98
C PRO A 77 18.95 12.53 7.71
N GLY A 78 18.18 13.63 7.84
CA GLY A 78 17.58 14.32 6.70
C GLY A 78 16.10 14.64 6.90
N SER A 79 15.46 15.10 5.83
CA SER A 79 14.02 15.39 5.81
C SER A 79 13.22 14.08 5.86
N PRO A 80 12.37 13.86 6.89
CA PRO A 80 11.53 12.66 6.95
C PRO A 80 10.60 12.51 5.76
N ALA A 81 10.17 13.61 5.13
CA ALA A 81 9.35 13.56 3.91
C ALA A 81 10.14 13.01 2.71
N LEU A 82 11.39 13.46 2.50
CA LEU A 82 12.25 12.95 1.42
C LEU A 82 12.69 11.51 1.67
N LEU A 83 13.07 11.18 2.91
CA LEU A 83 13.35 9.81 3.31
C LEU A 83 12.11 8.94 3.12
N GLY A 84 10.93 9.43 3.49
CA GLY A 84 9.66 8.77 3.29
C GLY A 84 9.40 8.46 1.81
N ALA A 85 9.62 9.43 0.92
CA ALA A 85 9.49 9.22 -0.52
C ALA A 85 10.43 8.10 -1.02
N ALA A 86 11.70 8.14 -0.62
CA ALA A 86 12.70 7.14 -1.00
C ALA A 86 12.35 5.74 -0.46
N PHE A 87 11.93 5.64 0.80
CA PHE A 87 11.43 4.41 1.39
C PHE A 87 10.14 3.93 0.71
N GLY A 88 9.29 4.84 0.23
CA GLY A 88 8.13 4.56 -0.62
C GLY A 88 8.51 3.79 -1.88
N VAL A 89 9.56 4.23 -2.56
CA VAL A 89 10.10 3.53 -3.73
C VAL A 89 10.56 2.13 -3.37
N VAL A 90 11.40 1.99 -2.33
CA VAL A 90 11.91 0.69 -1.88
C VAL A 90 10.76 -0.23 -1.46
N HIS A 91 9.80 0.29 -0.71
CA HIS A 91 8.62 -0.43 -0.28
C HIS A 91 7.85 -0.98 -1.49
N TRP A 92 7.56 -0.14 -2.49
CA TRP A 92 6.92 -0.60 -3.73
C TRP A 92 7.74 -1.67 -4.45
N LEU A 93 9.06 -1.49 -4.56
CA LEU A 93 9.89 -2.47 -5.26
C LEU A 93 9.84 -3.85 -4.57
N LEU A 94 9.78 -3.87 -3.24
CA LEU A 94 9.63 -5.11 -2.48
C LEU A 94 8.23 -5.71 -2.62
N VAL A 95 7.17 -4.99 -2.21
CA VAL A 95 5.80 -5.55 -2.19
C VAL A 95 5.25 -5.74 -3.59
N GLY A 96 5.61 -4.86 -4.52
CA GLY A 96 5.35 -4.98 -5.95
C GLY A 96 5.88 -6.29 -6.49
N GLY A 97 7.15 -6.63 -6.22
CA GLY A 97 7.73 -7.91 -6.61
C GLY A 97 7.00 -9.10 -5.98
N MET A 98 6.62 -8.99 -4.71
CA MET A 98 5.90 -10.05 -3.98
C MET A 98 4.53 -10.39 -4.57
N PHE A 99 3.89 -9.52 -5.36
CA PHE A 99 2.65 -9.87 -6.07
C PHE A 99 2.80 -11.03 -7.06
N ALA A 100 4.03 -11.37 -7.47
CA ALA A 100 4.30 -12.60 -8.23
C ALA A 100 3.91 -13.87 -7.46
N LEU A 101 3.97 -13.81 -6.12
CA LEU A 101 3.66 -14.93 -5.22
C LEU A 101 2.20 -14.94 -4.77
N ALA A 102 1.41 -13.92 -5.14
CA ALA A 102 0.02 -13.80 -4.70
C ALA A 102 -0.84 -15.05 -4.99
N PRO A 103 -0.72 -15.72 -6.16
CA PRO A 103 -1.50 -16.94 -6.43
C PRO A 103 -1.24 -18.09 -5.43
N MET A 104 -0.12 -18.11 -4.72
CA MET A 104 0.16 -19.19 -3.75
C MET A 104 -0.77 -19.12 -2.53
N VAL A 105 -1.17 -17.93 -2.12
CA VAL A 105 -1.91 -17.67 -0.87
C VAL A 105 -3.32 -17.14 -1.10
N HIS A 106 -3.65 -16.74 -2.33
CA HIS A 106 -4.88 -16.03 -2.64
C HIS A 106 -5.93 -16.96 -3.28
N ALA A 107 -7.00 -17.29 -2.53
CA ALA A 107 -8.02 -18.23 -2.95
C ALA A 107 -8.66 -17.88 -4.30
N GLY A 108 -9.06 -16.61 -4.52
CA GLY A 108 -9.66 -16.18 -5.78
C GLY A 108 -8.75 -16.28 -7.01
N MET A 109 -7.44 -16.02 -6.87
CA MET A 109 -6.50 -16.17 -7.99
C MET A 109 -6.30 -17.65 -8.33
N ARG A 110 -6.19 -18.55 -7.34
CA ARG A 110 -6.09 -20.01 -7.57
C ARG A 110 -7.33 -20.58 -8.25
N ALA A 111 -8.50 -20.07 -7.88
CA ALA A 111 -9.77 -20.49 -8.47
C ALA A 111 -10.06 -19.83 -9.84
N GLY A 112 -9.22 -18.88 -10.29
CA GLY A 112 -9.41 -18.14 -11.54
C GLY A 112 -10.55 -17.11 -11.51
N THR A 113 -11.14 -16.85 -10.34
CA THR A 113 -12.21 -15.85 -10.18
C THR A 113 -11.67 -14.42 -10.10
N VAL A 114 -10.38 -14.25 -9.79
CA VAL A 114 -9.66 -12.98 -9.81
C VAL A 114 -8.44 -13.13 -10.72
N LYS A 115 -8.25 -12.19 -11.65
CA LYS A 115 -7.09 -12.18 -12.54
C LYS A 115 -5.79 -12.07 -11.73
N GLU A 116 -4.80 -12.88 -12.05
CA GLU A 116 -3.48 -12.79 -11.43
C GLU A 116 -2.87 -11.40 -11.62
N ALA A 117 -2.35 -10.83 -10.54
CA ALA A 117 -1.64 -9.55 -10.58
C ALA A 117 -0.29 -9.68 -11.31
N GLY A 118 0.47 -10.74 -11.02
CA GLY A 118 1.87 -10.88 -11.44
C GLY A 118 2.79 -9.89 -10.71
N ALA A 119 4.10 -10.03 -10.94
CA ALA A 119 5.09 -9.10 -10.40
C ALA A 119 4.73 -7.65 -10.80
N TYR A 120 4.74 -6.75 -9.82
CA TYR A 120 4.40 -5.34 -9.97
C TYR A 120 3.04 -5.07 -10.62
N MET A 121 2.10 -6.01 -10.49
CA MET A 121 0.78 -5.96 -11.14
C MET A 121 0.84 -5.97 -12.69
N MET A 122 1.96 -6.40 -13.28
CA MET A 122 2.16 -6.33 -14.74
C MET A 122 1.24 -7.26 -15.54
N LYS A 123 0.78 -8.38 -14.97
CA LYS A 123 -0.17 -9.27 -15.66
C LYS A 123 -1.59 -8.70 -15.67
N SER A 124 -2.01 -8.03 -14.60
CA SER A 124 -3.36 -7.50 -14.48
C SER A 124 -3.51 -6.13 -15.15
N LEU A 125 -2.58 -5.22 -14.88
CA LEU A 125 -2.68 -3.77 -15.16
C LEU A 125 -1.52 -3.22 -16.02
N GLY A 126 -0.53 -4.04 -16.35
CA GLY A 126 0.62 -3.64 -17.16
C GLY A 126 1.43 -2.49 -16.54
N VAL A 127 2.01 -1.66 -17.40
CA VAL A 127 2.86 -0.52 -17.02
C VAL A 127 2.13 0.49 -16.11
N MET A 128 0.82 0.64 -16.29
CA MET A 128 -0.01 1.49 -15.41
C MET A 128 -0.08 0.95 -13.99
N GLY A 129 -0.13 -0.38 -13.82
CA GLY A 129 -0.04 -1.01 -12.51
C GLY A 129 1.29 -0.73 -11.81
N PHE A 130 2.39 -0.82 -12.56
CA PHE A 130 3.73 -0.50 -12.05
C PHE A 130 3.82 0.94 -11.53
N PHE A 131 3.51 1.92 -12.37
CA PHE A 131 3.63 3.33 -12.00
C PHE A 131 2.56 3.77 -11.00
N GLY A 132 1.33 3.25 -11.10
CA GLY A 132 0.28 3.52 -10.12
C GLY A 132 0.67 3.03 -8.73
N GLY A 133 1.22 1.82 -8.64
CA GLY A 133 1.76 1.27 -7.39
C GLY A 133 2.92 2.10 -6.85
N LEU A 134 3.89 2.45 -7.70
CA LEU A 134 5.04 3.27 -7.32
C LEU A 134 4.63 4.63 -6.77
N ILE A 135 3.81 5.37 -7.52
CA ILE A 135 3.35 6.71 -7.12
C ILE A 135 2.55 6.63 -5.82
N GLY A 136 1.66 5.63 -5.68
CA GLY A 136 0.91 5.42 -4.45
C GLY A 136 1.81 5.24 -3.22
N HIS A 137 2.86 4.43 -3.34
CA HIS A 137 3.78 4.19 -2.21
C HIS A 137 4.69 5.39 -1.93
N ILE A 138 5.05 6.18 -2.94
CA ILE A 138 5.73 7.47 -2.73
C ILE A 138 4.83 8.41 -1.93
N VAL A 139 3.56 8.53 -2.31
CA VAL A 139 2.58 9.37 -1.58
C VAL A 139 2.40 8.86 -0.15
N PHE A 140 2.29 7.55 0.05
CA PHE A 140 2.26 6.95 1.39
C PHE A 140 3.48 7.34 2.20
N GLY A 141 4.68 7.13 1.66
CA GLY A 141 5.92 7.41 2.36
C GLY A 141 6.10 8.88 2.71
N VAL A 142 5.80 9.78 1.78
CA VAL A 142 5.80 11.23 2.03
C VAL A 142 4.81 11.59 3.14
N THR A 143 3.58 11.04 3.08
CA THR A 143 2.56 11.26 4.11
C THR A 143 3.04 10.82 5.48
N VAL A 144 3.69 9.64 5.55
CA VAL A 144 4.25 9.13 6.80
C VAL A 144 5.35 10.05 7.33
N GLY A 145 6.26 10.52 6.48
CA GLY A 145 7.30 11.48 6.84
C GLY A 145 6.75 12.82 7.34
N LEU A 146 5.72 13.36 6.69
CA LEU A 146 5.09 14.62 7.09
C LEU A 146 4.38 14.50 8.44
N ILE A 147 3.57 13.45 8.65
CA ILE A 147 2.88 13.24 9.91
C ILE A 147 3.87 12.95 11.04
N TYR A 148 4.92 12.17 10.76
CA TYR A 148 6.00 11.95 11.71
C TYR A 148 6.64 13.27 12.14
N SER A 149 6.93 14.16 11.19
CA SER A 149 7.53 15.47 11.49
C SER A 149 6.59 16.40 12.29
N LEU A 150 5.27 16.24 12.13
CA LEU A 150 4.26 17.06 12.81
C LEU A 150 3.97 16.62 14.25
N LEU A 151 4.05 15.30 14.52
CA LEU A 151 3.60 14.71 15.78
C LEU A 151 4.74 14.31 16.74
N ARG A 152 5.98 14.32 16.24
CA ARG A 152 7.21 14.16 17.03
C ARG A 152 7.49 15.40 17.87
#